data_AF-A0A7W1FEX3-F1
#
_entry.id   AF-A0A7W1FEX3-F1
#
_cell.length_a   1.000
_cell.length_b   1.000
_cell.length_c   1.000
_cell.angle_alpha   90.00
_cell.angle_beta   90.00
_cell.angle_gamma   90.00
#
_symmetry.space_group_name_H-M   'P 1'
#
loop_
_entity.id
_entity.type
_entity.pdbx_description
1 polymer ?
#
loop_
_entity_poly.entity_id
_entity_poly.type
_entity_poly.pdbx_seq_one_letter_code
_entity_poly.pdbx_strand_id
1 'polypeptide(L)'
;MQIVSFIFMSRSIRFALSSIAFAIFLLFLVGYTNGSIHKNKLSPFIKPSTQLVKLIAANQEIKPTPIYIKLEIEDFAGVGAQDSAAWQQNMSWHPQWSRGGASGWWGVKGLATAATGGITKEIYIPQNGEYSLWMRYQDYTGKAEPFNVIVNYTGGHSKAEFGRMDVNTQPHPEIRWNYAWDKKNLNLKKGVAKISILLEQTAEVPRDIDALVLTNDANWNPKERGFPPQAYSNYLLKWSQKREPLKPLIEINKEIRSIPQAWALPKTAGRDFWYFGATEIVSGYPFPINIRPELENPNSAKAFAARYGANPQSAPIFSYPITGIQIHISQVSELLKPANPMRQYILTNKRPFVIVGNYGSAGKIPNSYQQLEQAFGNLWVGIISGENSYLNIPFSPENIPVGVDFKDANYQWLLTNGKSKWQQMINSDWASTIPNPFEKMILALSVGTSPHIHQLAESGAKTLGAESAGAMPYFQEQA
;
A
#
# COMPACT_ATOMS: atom_id res chain seq x y z
N MET A 1 65.92 -6.81 13.89
CA MET A 1 66.03 -5.77 14.92
C MET A 1 64.80 -4.87 14.80
N GLN A 2 63.91 -4.94 15.80
CA GLN A 2 62.79 -4.02 16.19
C GLN A 2 61.69 -3.72 15.14
N ILE A 3 60.43 -4.21 15.20
CA ILE A 3 59.32 -4.24 16.21
C ILE A 3 58.59 -2.88 16.41
N VAL A 4 57.24 -2.94 16.34
CA VAL A 4 56.15 -2.14 16.99
C VAL A 4 55.44 -1.12 16.08
N SER A 5 54.12 -0.88 16.07
CA SER A 5 52.86 -1.61 16.35
C SER A 5 51.69 -0.67 15.96
N PHE A 6 50.51 -1.26 15.71
CA PHE A 6 49.19 -0.64 15.55
C PHE A 6 48.70 0.17 16.78
N ILE A 7 47.89 1.22 16.56
CA ILE A 7 46.65 1.50 17.33
C ILE A 7 45.57 2.08 16.39
N PHE A 8 44.48 1.34 16.22
CA PHE A 8 43.19 1.81 15.70
C PHE A 8 42.35 2.32 16.89
N MET A 9 41.69 3.48 16.77
CA MET A 9 40.72 3.95 17.76
C MET A 9 39.37 4.20 17.08
N SER A 10 38.30 3.70 17.71
CA SER A 10 36.97 3.46 17.13
C SER A 10 36.06 4.70 17.12
N ARG A 11 35.15 4.77 16.14
CA ARG A 11 34.20 5.88 15.88
C ARG A 11 32.97 5.92 16.81
N SER A 12 32.88 5.10 17.86
CA SER A 12 31.62 4.86 18.58
C SER A 12 31.32 5.79 19.76
N ILE A 13 32.15 6.80 20.04
CA ILE A 13 32.01 7.69 21.22
C ILE A 13 31.47 9.10 20.86
N ARG A 14 31.28 9.42 19.57
CA ARG A 14 30.97 10.80 19.13
C ARG A 14 29.52 11.26 19.33
N PHE A 15 28.54 10.38 19.46
CA PHE A 15 27.13 10.82 19.48
C PHE A 15 26.62 11.27 20.86
N ALA A 16 27.02 10.62 21.95
CA ALA A 16 26.54 10.98 23.29
C ALA A 16 27.20 12.24 23.87
N LEU A 17 28.44 12.55 23.47
CA LEU A 17 29.15 13.76 23.92
C LEU A 17 28.69 15.03 23.19
N SER A 18 28.10 14.91 22.00
CA SER A 18 27.70 16.07 21.19
C SER A 18 26.52 16.85 21.78
N SER A 19 25.55 16.17 22.38
CA SER A 19 24.36 16.79 22.95
C SER A 19 24.65 17.55 24.25
N ILE A 20 25.59 17.03 25.06
CA ILE A 20 26.04 17.67 26.30
C ILE A 20 26.94 18.88 25.97
N ALA A 21 27.85 18.74 25.00
CA ALA A 21 28.68 19.83 24.54
C ALA A 21 27.86 20.98 23.92
N PHE A 22 26.80 20.67 23.17
CA PHE A 22 25.92 21.68 22.57
C PHE A 22 25.08 22.43 23.62
N ALA A 23 24.63 21.76 24.68
CA ALA A 23 23.92 22.41 25.79
C ALA A 23 24.85 23.32 26.63
N ILE A 24 26.11 22.91 26.83
CA ILE A 24 27.13 23.74 27.48
C ILE A 24 27.51 24.95 26.61
N PHE A 25 27.56 24.77 25.29
CA PHE A 25 27.86 25.83 24.32
C PHE A 25 26.73 26.87 24.24
N LEU A 26 25.47 26.46 24.33
CA LEU A 26 24.30 27.36 24.40
C LEU A 26 24.26 28.16 25.70
N LEU A 27 24.69 27.59 26.83
CA LEU A 27 24.85 28.32 28.09
C LEU A 27 25.96 29.38 28.03
N PHE A 28 27.01 29.15 27.24
CA PHE A 28 28.06 30.13 27.00
C PHE A 28 27.64 31.24 26.04
N LEU A 29 26.81 30.95 25.03
CA LEU A 29 26.36 31.95 24.04
C LEU A 29 25.37 32.97 24.60
N VAL A 30 24.58 32.62 25.62
CA VAL A 30 23.70 33.59 26.31
C VAL A 30 24.48 34.57 27.18
N GLY A 31 25.76 34.29 27.48
CA GLY A 31 26.65 35.18 28.24
C GLY A 31 27.44 36.20 27.40
N TYR A 32 27.31 36.19 26.07
CA TYR A 32 28.19 36.97 25.18
C TYR A 32 27.43 37.86 24.19
N THR A 33 26.37 38.53 24.63
CA THR A 33 25.75 39.64 23.88
C THR A 33 25.32 40.78 24.80
N ASN A 34 26.26 41.66 25.13
CA ASN A 34 26.18 43.10 24.89
C ASN A 34 27.15 43.89 25.77
N GLY A 35 27.85 44.82 25.13
CA GLY A 35 28.60 45.86 25.80
C GLY A 35 27.69 46.77 26.63
N SER A 36 28.23 47.16 27.78
CA SER A 36 27.98 48.38 28.55
C SER A 36 26.53 48.88 28.66
N ILE A 37 25.91 48.70 29.84
CA ILE A 37 25.21 49.76 30.60
C ILE A 37 24.80 49.20 31.99
N HIS A 38 25.10 50.00 33.02
CA HIS A 38 24.65 49.97 34.42
C HIS A 38 24.94 48.75 35.31
N LYS A 39 25.98 48.91 36.14
CA LYS A 39 26.11 48.28 37.47
C LYS A 39 24.94 48.72 38.36
N ASN A 40 23.96 47.83 38.60
CA ASN A 40 23.21 47.80 39.86
C ASN A 40 22.55 46.43 40.07
N LYS A 41 22.91 45.80 41.20
CA LYS A 41 22.24 44.68 41.90
C LYS A 41 21.46 43.67 41.05
N LEU A 42 22.15 42.59 40.63
CA LEU A 42 21.49 41.32 40.30
C LEU A 42 21.85 40.28 41.38
N SER A 43 20.80 39.75 42.01
CA SER A 43 20.82 38.69 43.03
C SER A 43 21.30 37.35 42.47
N PRO A 44 21.80 36.41 43.29
CA PRO A 44 22.27 35.11 42.83
C PRO A 44 21.08 34.16 42.60
N PHE A 45 20.42 34.26 41.45
CA PHE A 45 19.45 33.26 41.01
C PHE A 45 19.99 32.53 39.78
N ILE A 46 20.45 31.31 40.04
CA ILE A 46 20.26 30.05 39.28
C ILE A 46 21.43 29.15 39.70
N LYS A 47 21.31 28.53 40.89
CA LYS A 47 21.92 27.22 41.06
C LYS A 47 21.08 26.29 40.18
N PRO A 48 21.66 25.55 39.22
CA PRO A 48 20.91 24.52 38.51
C PRO A 48 20.29 23.63 39.58
N SER A 49 18.96 23.55 39.61
CA SER A 49 18.28 22.84 40.67
C SER A 49 18.78 21.40 40.64
N THR A 50 19.15 20.86 41.79
CA THR A 50 19.51 19.45 41.96
C THR A 50 18.38 18.52 41.49
N GLN A 51 17.17 19.06 41.30
CA GLN A 51 16.05 18.39 40.64
C GLN A 51 16.24 18.18 39.13
N LEU A 52 16.84 19.11 38.38
CA LEU A 52 17.06 18.93 36.93
C LEU A 52 18.11 17.83 36.65
N VAL A 53 19.13 17.75 37.50
CA VAL A 53 20.14 16.67 37.46
C VAL A 53 19.53 15.34 37.93
N LYS A 54 18.64 15.34 38.93
CA LYS A 54 17.89 14.14 39.34
C LYS A 54 16.85 13.66 38.30
N LEU A 55 16.30 14.55 37.49
CA LEU A 55 15.40 14.19 36.37
C LEU A 55 16.14 13.55 35.20
N ILE A 56 17.40 13.95 34.96
CA ILE A 56 18.27 13.32 33.96
C ILE A 56 18.89 12.01 34.49
N ALA A 57 19.12 11.92 35.81
CA ALA A 57 19.65 10.73 36.48
C ALA A 57 18.57 9.70 36.90
N ALA A 58 17.29 9.97 36.64
CA ALA A 58 16.29 8.92 36.67
C ALA A 58 16.57 8.00 35.48
N ASN A 59 17.34 6.94 35.74
CA ASN A 59 17.61 5.79 34.88
C ASN A 59 16.31 5.17 34.35
N GLN A 60 15.61 5.86 33.44
CA GLN A 60 14.84 5.14 32.45
C GLN A 60 15.89 4.46 31.59
N GLU A 61 16.15 3.19 31.88
CA GLU A 61 16.76 2.29 30.91
C GLU A 61 16.07 2.58 29.58
N ILE A 62 16.82 3.17 28.65
CA ILE A 62 16.34 3.35 27.28
C ILE A 62 16.21 1.93 26.77
N LYS A 63 14.99 1.37 26.91
CA LYS A 63 14.69 0.05 26.36
C LYS A 63 15.06 0.11 24.89
N PRO A 64 15.90 -0.83 24.39
CA PRO A 64 16.27 -0.85 23.00
C PRO A 64 14.99 -0.78 22.16
N THR A 65 14.94 0.17 21.23
CA THR A 65 13.78 0.29 20.36
C THR A 65 13.64 -1.01 19.57
N PRO A 66 12.44 -1.63 19.56
CA PRO A 66 12.16 -2.76 18.69
C PRO A 66 12.55 -2.47 17.24
N ILE A 67 13.19 -3.43 16.60
CA ILE A 67 13.58 -3.39 15.20
C ILE A 67 12.61 -4.29 14.44
N TYR A 68 12.12 -3.80 13.31
CA TYR A 68 11.34 -4.58 12.36
C TYR A 68 11.94 -4.37 10.97
N ILE A 69 12.40 -5.45 10.34
CA ILE A 69 12.84 -5.48 8.96
C ILE A 69 11.79 -6.27 8.19
N LYS A 70 10.88 -5.56 7.52
CA LYS A 70 9.88 -6.14 6.61
C LYS A 70 10.50 -6.26 5.23
N LEU A 71 10.38 -7.42 4.60
CA LEU A 71 10.75 -7.63 3.21
C LEU A 71 9.59 -8.31 2.47
N GLU A 72 9.20 -7.72 1.35
CA GLU A 72 8.29 -8.32 0.37
C GLU A 72 9.13 -9.21 -0.55
N ILE A 73 8.69 -10.45 -0.82
CA ILE A 73 9.55 -11.43 -1.49
C ILE A 73 9.70 -11.11 -2.98
N GLU A 74 8.74 -10.41 -3.58
CA GLU A 74 8.84 -9.90 -4.94
C GLU A 74 10.01 -8.94 -5.17
N ASP A 75 10.55 -8.33 -4.10
CA ASP A 75 11.71 -7.44 -4.17
C ASP A 75 13.07 -8.17 -4.19
N PHE A 76 13.07 -9.51 -4.12
CA PHE A 76 14.30 -10.31 -4.11
C PHE A 76 14.86 -10.49 -5.52
N ALA A 77 16.18 -10.38 -5.65
CA ALA A 77 16.87 -10.73 -6.88
C ALA A 77 16.80 -12.24 -7.13
N GLY A 78 16.63 -12.63 -8.40
CA GLY A 78 16.48 -14.03 -8.83
C GLY A 78 15.03 -14.47 -9.05
N VAL A 79 14.06 -13.60 -8.76
CA VAL A 79 12.66 -13.82 -9.14
C VAL A 79 12.55 -13.60 -10.65
N GLY A 80 12.20 -14.64 -11.40
CA GLY A 80 12.08 -14.58 -12.86
C GLY A 80 10.67 -14.23 -13.32
N ALA A 81 10.58 -13.59 -14.49
CA ALA A 81 9.33 -13.45 -15.24
C ALA A 81 9.05 -14.75 -16.02
N GLN A 82 8.24 -15.65 -15.43
CA GLN A 82 7.65 -16.89 -15.99
C GLN A 82 8.54 -17.93 -16.74
N ASP A 83 8.10 -19.19 -16.67
CA ASP A 83 8.45 -20.41 -17.42
C ASP A 83 9.85 -21.05 -17.40
N SER A 84 10.92 -20.39 -16.91
CA SER A 84 12.25 -21.06 -16.83
C SER A 84 12.99 -20.96 -15.50
N ALA A 85 12.48 -20.18 -14.53
CA ALA A 85 13.11 -20.00 -13.23
C ALA A 85 12.50 -20.92 -12.18
N ALA A 86 13.34 -21.39 -11.24
CA ALA A 86 12.88 -22.15 -10.06
C ALA A 86 11.91 -21.34 -9.18
N TRP A 87 12.04 -20.00 -9.22
CA TRP A 87 11.20 -19.03 -8.54
C TRP A 87 10.50 -18.11 -9.55
N GLN A 88 9.18 -18.10 -9.52
CA GLN A 88 8.34 -17.34 -10.45
C GLN A 88 7.52 -16.29 -9.69
N GLN A 89 7.29 -15.13 -10.31
CA GLN A 89 6.30 -14.19 -9.79
C GLN A 89 4.92 -14.85 -9.74
N ASN A 90 4.22 -14.65 -8.62
CA ASN A 90 2.87 -15.15 -8.44
C ASN A 90 1.95 -13.97 -8.14
N MET A 91 1.08 -13.61 -9.08
CA MET A 91 0.14 -12.51 -8.86
C MET A 91 -0.94 -12.96 -7.89
N SER A 92 -1.08 -12.23 -6.81
CA SER A 92 -2.20 -12.43 -5.89
C SER A 92 -3.41 -11.69 -6.41
N TRP A 93 -4.17 -12.32 -7.30
CA TRP A 93 -5.43 -11.77 -7.85
C TRP A 93 -6.53 -11.55 -6.79
N HIS A 94 -6.30 -11.92 -5.53
CA HIS A 94 -7.29 -11.83 -4.45
C HIS A 94 -6.73 -11.20 -3.15
N PRO A 95 -6.20 -9.96 -3.19
CA PRO A 95 -5.68 -9.28 -2.00
C PRO A 95 -6.80 -8.80 -1.07
N GLN A 96 -8.07 -9.12 -1.33
CA GLN A 96 -9.24 -8.57 -0.63
C GLN A 96 -9.96 -9.56 0.29
N TRP A 97 -9.51 -10.82 0.34
CA TRP A 97 -10.12 -11.84 1.18
C TRP A 97 -9.18 -12.13 2.35
N SER A 98 -9.72 -12.12 3.57
CA SER A 98 -9.02 -12.47 4.82
C SER A 98 -8.44 -13.90 4.84
N ARG A 99 -8.55 -14.65 3.74
CA ARG A 99 -8.33 -16.09 3.65
C ARG A 99 -7.22 -16.56 2.71
N GLY A 100 -6.45 -15.74 1.99
CA GLY A 100 -5.28 -16.32 1.31
C GLY A 100 -4.67 -15.68 0.07
N GLY A 101 -4.71 -14.37 -0.12
CA GLY A 101 -3.74 -13.73 -1.03
C GLY A 101 -2.40 -13.50 -0.34
N ALA A 102 -1.33 -13.30 -1.11
CA ALA A 102 -0.15 -12.57 -0.64
C ALA A 102 -0.59 -11.25 -0.02
N SER A 103 0.17 -10.76 0.96
CA SER A 103 -0.02 -9.48 1.61
C SER A 103 0.23 -8.31 0.66
N GLY A 104 1.14 -8.48 -0.30
CA GLY A 104 1.37 -7.60 -1.44
C GLY A 104 0.49 -7.92 -2.67
N TRP A 105 0.76 -7.23 -3.76
CA TRP A 105 0.19 -7.55 -5.08
C TRP A 105 0.85 -8.80 -5.69
N TRP A 106 2.11 -9.03 -5.33
CA TRP A 106 2.92 -10.15 -5.79
C TRP A 106 3.35 -11.00 -4.59
N GLY A 107 3.44 -12.31 -4.82
CA GLY A 107 4.27 -13.22 -4.05
C GLY A 107 5.24 -13.90 -5.00
N VAL A 108 5.97 -14.90 -4.49
CA VAL A 108 6.87 -15.70 -5.31
C VAL A 108 6.60 -17.17 -5.09
N LYS A 109 6.46 -17.89 -6.19
CA LYS A 109 6.20 -19.32 -6.23
C LYS A 109 7.45 -20.10 -6.60
N GLY A 110 7.95 -20.89 -5.67
CA GLY A 110 8.94 -21.94 -5.92
C GLY A 110 8.24 -23.17 -6.50
N LEU A 111 8.64 -23.63 -7.69
CA LEU A 111 8.00 -24.79 -8.32
C LEU A 111 8.18 -26.06 -7.45
N ALA A 112 7.15 -26.92 -7.41
CA ALA A 112 7.22 -28.20 -6.68
C ALA A 112 8.33 -29.11 -7.24
N THR A 113 8.52 -29.09 -8.57
CA THR A 113 9.54 -29.85 -9.29
C THR A 113 10.93 -29.24 -9.23
N ALA A 114 11.07 -27.99 -8.77
CA ALA A 114 12.39 -27.37 -8.62
C ALA A 114 13.12 -27.99 -7.43
N ALA A 115 14.19 -28.74 -7.73
CA ALA A 115 15.08 -29.32 -6.73
C ALA A 115 16.12 -28.32 -6.21
N THR A 116 16.42 -27.28 -7.00
CA THR A 116 17.36 -26.22 -6.64
C THR A 116 16.83 -24.87 -7.10
N GLY A 117 17.27 -23.80 -6.44
CA GLY A 117 16.91 -22.43 -6.80
C GLY A 117 17.07 -21.49 -5.62
N GLY A 118 17.40 -20.23 -5.87
CA GLY A 118 17.60 -19.26 -4.80
C GLY A 118 17.22 -17.84 -5.21
N ILE A 119 16.57 -17.12 -4.30
CA ILE A 119 16.32 -15.68 -4.40
C ILE A 119 16.98 -14.97 -3.23
N THR A 120 17.47 -13.74 -3.45
CA THR A 120 18.29 -13.05 -2.44
C THR A 120 18.02 -11.55 -2.34
N LYS A 121 18.24 -10.99 -1.15
CA LYS A 121 18.17 -9.54 -0.89
C LYS A 121 19.29 -9.13 0.05
N GLU A 122 19.88 -7.96 -0.20
CA GLU A 122 20.79 -7.33 0.76
C GLU A 122 20.00 -6.52 1.78
N ILE A 123 20.36 -6.66 3.05
CA ILE A 123 19.73 -5.98 4.19
C ILE A 123 20.80 -5.47 5.14
N TYR A 124 20.41 -4.61 6.08
CA TYR A 124 21.27 -4.16 7.17
C TYR A 124 20.66 -4.54 8.51
N ILE A 125 21.40 -5.31 9.31
CA ILE A 125 21.02 -5.69 10.67
C ILE A 125 21.48 -4.58 11.63
N PRO A 126 20.57 -3.86 12.33
CA PRO A 126 20.97 -2.68 13.11
C PRO A 126 21.78 -2.99 14.38
N GLN A 127 21.57 -4.17 14.97
CA GLN A 127 22.26 -4.60 16.19
C GLN A 127 22.44 -6.13 16.27
N ASN A 128 23.46 -6.56 17.02
CA ASN A 128 23.65 -7.97 17.37
C ASN A 128 22.48 -8.45 18.24
N GLY A 129 22.09 -9.72 18.12
CA GLY A 129 21.16 -10.33 19.06
C GLY A 129 20.33 -11.45 18.46
N GLU A 130 19.38 -11.92 19.25
CA GLU A 130 18.34 -12.84 18.80
C GLU A 130 17.24 -12.07 18.06
N TYR A 131 16.83 -12.61 16.92
CA TYR A 131 15.73 -12.13 16.11
C TYR A 131 14.75 -13.27 15.86
N SER A 132 13.46 -12.98 15.95
CA SER A 132 12.41 -13.80 15.37
C SER A 132 12.35 -13.53 13.87
N LEU A 133 12.56 -14.58 13.07
CA LEU A 133 12.24 -14.63 11.65
C LEU A 133 10.83 -15.20 11.49
N TRP A 134 9.91 -14.34 11.07
CA TRP A 134 8.57 -14.71 10.68
C TRP A 134 8.50 -14.81 9.16
N MET A 135 7.95 -15.90 8.65
CA MET A 135 7.74 -16.13 7.22
C MET A 135 6.25 -16.34 6.96
N ARG A 136 5.70 -15.59 6.00
CA ARG A 136 4.34 -15.80 5.50
C ARG A 136 4.39 -16.56 4.18
N TYR A 137 3.82 -17.77 4.17
CA TYR A 137 3.76 -18.61 2.99
C TYR A 137 2.49 -19.44 2.99
N GLN A 138 2.13 -19.99 1.82
CA GLN A 138 1.01 -20.89 1.65
C GLN A 138 1.33 -22.25 2.26
N ASP A 139 0.67 -22.55 3.38
CA ASP A 139 0.71 -23.82 4.09
C ASP A 139 -0.33 -24.76 3.49
N TYR A 140 0.11 -25.92 2.99
CA TYR A 140 -0.75 -26.96 2.44
C TYR A 140 -0.93 -28.09 3.45
N THR A 141 -2.14 -28.27 3.93
CA THR A 141 -2.46 -29.27 4.94
C THR A 141 -2.02 -30.68 4.53
N GLY A 142 -1.20 -31.30 5.36
CA GLY A 142 -0.71 -32.66 5.20
C GLY A 142 0.26 -32.84 4.04
N LYS A 143 0.86 -31.74 3.55
CA LYS A 143 1.86 -31.73 2.48
C LYS A 143 3.11 -31.00 2.94
N ALA A 144 4.25 -31.46 2.46
CA ALA A 144 5.52 -30.78 2.71
C ALA A 144 5.90 -29.87 1.52
N GLU A 145 6.22 -28.62 1.85
CA GLU A 145 6.70 -27.57 0.95
C GLU A 145 8.05 -27.03 1.43
N PRO A 146 9.10 -27.88 1.49
CA PRO A 146 10.36 -27.54 2.10
C PRO A 146 11.10 -26.39 1.38
N PHE A 147 11.50 -25.37 2.14
CA PHE A 147 12.51 -24.38 1.74
C PHE A 147 13.35 -23.94 2.96
N ASN A 148 14.47 -23.26 2.71
CA ASN A 148 15.37 -22.76 3.75
C ASN A 148 15.58 -21.25 3.61
N VAL A 149 15.77 -20.57 4.73
CA VAL A 149 16.20 -19.17 4.78
C VAL A 149 17.60 -19.12 5.37
N ILE A 150 18.54 -18.50 4.65
CA ILE A 150 19.91 -18.30 5.11
C ILE A 150 20.20 -16.80 5.17
N VAL A 151 20.62 -16.32 6.34
CA VAL A 151 21.10 -14.94 6.52
C VAL A 151 22.62 -14.98 6.68
N ASN A 152 23.33 -14.59 5.62
CA ASN A 152 24.79 -14.50 5.60
C ASN A 152 25.21 -13.10 6.07
N TYR A 153 26.16 -13.01 7.00
CA TYR A 153 26.71 -11.75 7.50
C TYR A 153 28.23 -11.88 7.70
N THR A 154 28.93 -10.77 7.91
CA THR A 154 30.38 -10.81 8.13
C THR A 154 30.72 -11.71 9.32
N GLY A 155 31.48 -12.78 9.06
CA GLY A 155 31.94 -13.73 10.07
C GLY A 155 30.99 -14.89 10.39
N GLY A 156 29.89 -15.07 9.64
CA GLY A 156 29.02 -16.23 9.84
C GLY A 156 27.73 -16.25 9.02
N HIS A 157 26.87 -17.21 9.32
CA HIS A 157 25.52 -17.28 8.78
C HIS A 157 24.57 -17.89 9.81
N SER A 158 23.27 -17.65 9.63
CA SER A 158 22.20 -18.30 10.40
C SER A 158 21.20 -18.92 9.43
N LYS A 159 20.71 -20.13 9.75
CA LYS A 159 19.79 -20.91 8.90
C LYS A 159 18.47 -21.16 9.64
N ALA A 160 17.37 -21.09 8.90
CA ALA A 160 16.03 -21.49 9.34
C ALA A 160 15.37 -22.36 8.25
N GLU A 161 14.56 -23.34 8.66
CA GLU A 161 13.90 -24.30 7.77
C GLU A 161 12.38 -24.19 7.92
N PHE A 162 11.64 -24.16 6.80
CA PHE A 162 10.19 -23.90 6.76
C PHE A 162 9.45 -24.92 5.90
N GLY A 163 8.13 -25.01 6.02
CA GLY A 163 7.31 -25.89 5.16
C GLY A 163 7.58 -27.38 5.32
N ARG A 164 8.04 -27.79 6.52
CA ARG A 164 8.28 -29.21 6.85
C ARG A 164 7.12 -29.87 7.59
N MET A 165 6.22 -29.07 8.15
CA MET A 165 5.05 -29.48 8.92
C MET A 165 3.95 -28.42 8.76
N ASP A 166 2.70 -28.84 8.89
CA ASP A 166 1.54 -27.94 8.89
C ASP A 166 1.69 -26.86 9.96
N VAL A 167 1.56 -25.60 9.54
CA VAL A 167 1.52 -24.44 10.43
C VAL A 167 0.09 -24.20 10.91
N ASN A 168 -0.89 -24.38 10.03
CA ASN A 168 -2.30 -24.29 10.36
C ASN A 168 -2.88 -25.66 10.71
N THR A 169 -3.09 -25.87 12.01
CA THR A 169 -3.65 -27.12 12.55
C THR A 169 -5.17 -27.22 12.44
N GLN A 170 -5.86 -26.16 11.95
CA GLN A 170 -7.31 -26.13 11.75
C GLN A 170 -7.67 -25.65 10.33
N PRO A 171 -7.35 -26.46 9.31
CA PRO A 171 -7.65 -26.11 7.93
C PRO A 171 -9.14 -26.22 7.62
N HIS A 172 -9.59 -25.45 6.62
CA HIS A 172 -10.96 -25.54 6.14
C HIS A 172 -11.13 -26.84 5.34
N PRO A 173 -12.20 -27.63 5.56
CA PRO A 173 -12.35 -28.95 4.92
C PRO A 173 -12.37 -28.90 3.39
N GLU A 174 -12.85 -27.80 2.81
CA GLU A 174 -12.93 -27.61 1.35
C GLU A 174 -11.69 -26.96 0.73
N ILE A 175 -10.80 -26.34 1.52
CA ILE A 175 -9.63 -25.61 1.04
C ILE A 175 -8.40 -26.16 1.75
N ARG A 176 -7.58 -26.92 1.02
CA ARG A 176 -6.41 -27.63 1.57
C ARG A 176 -5.16 -26.76 1.69
N TRP A 177 -5.31 -25.45 1.61
CA TRP A 177 -4.21 -24.50 1.74
C TRP A 177 -4.67 -23.19 2.35
N ASN A 178 -3.77 -22.51 3.05
CA ASN A 178 -3.96 -21.14 3.51
C ASN A 178 -2.60 -20.48 3.70
N TYR A 179 -2.54 -19.16 3.56
CA TYR A 179 -1.34 -18.46 4.02
C TYR A 179 -1.26 -18.50 5.55
N ALA A 180 -0.09 -18.83 6.08
CA ALA A 180 0.20 -18.91 7.50
C ALA A 180 1.52 -18.23 7.82
N TRP A 181 1.69 -17.85 9.09
CA TRP A 181 2.94 -17.31 9.62
C TRP A 181 3.66 -18.37 10.44
N ASP A 182 4.84 -18.80 9.98
CA ASP A 182 5.75 -19.64 10.78
C ASP A 182 6.88 -18.78 11.37
N LYS A 183 7.36 -19.17 12.55
CA LYS A 183 8.39 -18.47 13.32
C LYS A 183 9.61 -19.36 13.53
N LYS A 184 10.79 -18.81 13.28
CA LYS A 184 12.08 -19.36 13.73
C LYS A 184 12.89 -18.28 14.43
N ASN A 185 13.78 -18.67 15.33
CA ASN A 185 14.70 -17.74 15.98
C ASN A 185 16.08 -17.83 15.33
N LEU A 186 16.71 -16.68 15.11
CA LEU A 186 18.05 -16.56 14.55
C LEU A 186 18.90 -15.67 15.43
N ASN A 187 20.16 -16.04 15.63
CA ASN A 187 21.16 -15.14 16.20
C ASN A 187 21.84 -14.38 15.05
N LEU A 188 21.73 -13.06 15.03
CA LEU A 188 22.26 -12.23 13.95
C LEU A 188 23.34 -11.27 14.47
N LYS A 189 24.28 -10.92 13.58
CA LYS A 189 25.29 -9.89 13.82
C LYS A 189 24.92 -8.59 13.12
N LYS A 190 25.22 -7.47 13.77
CA LYS A 190 25.09 -6.12 13.23
C LYS A 190 25.93 -5.99 11.96
N GLY A 191 25.37 -5.35 10.95
CA GLY A 191 26.07 -5.03 9.72
C GLY A 191 25.27 -5.39 8.47
N VAL A 192 25.92 -5.28 7.32
CA VAL A 192 25.36 -5.72 6.04
C VAL A 192 25.22 -7.24 6.07
N ALA A 193 24.08 -7.73 5.63
CA ALA A 193 23.76 -9.13 5.51
C ALA A 193 23.07 -9.42 4.18
N LYS A 194 23.22 -10.64 3.69
CA LYS A 194 22.49 -11.16 2.54
C LYS A 194 21.54 -12.25 2.99
N ILE A 195 20.24 -12.00 2.86
CA ILE A 195 19.21 -13.00 3.10
C ILE A 195 18.91 -13.74 1.80
N SER A 196 18.86 -15.06 1.88
CA SER A 196 18.60 -15.96 0.75
C SER A 196 17.46 -16.91 1.12
N ILE A 197 16.54 -17.14 0.18
CA ILE A 197 15.54 -18.20 0.28
C ILE A 197 15.89 -19.26 -0.75
N LEU A 198 16.09 -20.50 -0.30
CA LEU A 198 16.67 -21.58 -1.09
C LEU A 198 15.74 -22.80 -1.18
N LEU A 199 15.69 -23.37 -2.38
CA LEU A 199 15.18 -24.72 -2.64
C LEU A 199 16.39 -25.67 -2.68
N GLU A 200 16.31 -26.77 -1.93
CA GLU A 200 17.36 -27.80 -1.86
C GLU A 200 16.85 -29.21 -2.21
N GLN A 201 15.55 -29.32 -2.49
CA GLN A 201 14.89 -30.57 -2.89
C GLN A 201 13.57 -30.24 -3.61
N THR A 202 12.95 -31.24 -4.23
CA THR A 202 11.57 -31.13 -4.71
C THR A 202 10.57 -31.14 -3.54
N ALA A 203 9.31 -30.79 -3.82
CA ALA A 203 8.21 -30.80 -2.86
C ALA A 203 6.95 -31.44 -3.45
N GLU A 204 5.99 -31.76 -2.59
CA GLU A 204 4.69 -32.28 -3.01
C GLU A 204 3.80 -31.19 -3.62
N VAL A 205 4.02 -29.93 -3.21
CA VAL A 205 3.27 -28.76 -3.64
C VAL A 205 4.21 -27.57 -3.86
N PRO A 206 3.79 -26.52 -4.59
CA PRO A 206 4.60 -25.31 -4.77
C PRO A 206 4.84 -24.57 -3.45
N ARG A 207 5.98 -23.86 -3.35
CA ARG A 207 6.32 -22.99 -2.23
C ARG A 207 5.89 -21.58 -2.56
N ASP A 208 4.67 -21.19 -2.19
CA ASP A 208 4.19 -19.83 -2.44
C ASP A 208 4.50 -18.95 -1.23
N ILE A 209 5.46 -18.04 -1.38
CA ILE A 209 6.00 -17.21 -0.31
C ILE A 209 5.63 -15.76 -0.59
N ASP A 210 5.09 -15.11 0.43
CA ASP A 210 4.57 -13.75 0.33
C ASP A 210 5.55 -12.74 0.92
N ALA A 211 5.87 -12.86 2.20
CA ALA A 211 6.69 -11.88 2.90
C ALA A 211 7.45 -12.49 4.07
N LEU A 212 8.47 -11.77 4.53
CA LEU A 212 9.14 -12.09 5.78
C LEU A 212 9.36 -10.86 6.65
N VAL A 213 9.47 -11.12 7.95
CA VAL A 213 9.76 -10.11 8.97
C VAL A 213 10.86 -10.62 9.89
N LEU A 214 11.94 -9.84 10.00
CA LEU A 214 12.93 -10.02 11.06
C LEU A 214 12.71 -8.99 12.17
N THR A 215 12.54 -9.45 13.40
CA THR A 215 12.36 -8.55 14.55
C THR A 215 13.02 -9.08 15.81
N ASN A 216 13.59 -8.19 16.62
CA ASN A 216 14.07 -8.53 17.96
C ASN A 216 12.99 -8.31 19.05
N ASP A 217 11.75 -7.95 18.66
CA ASP A 217 10.62 -7.91 19.57
C ASP A 217 10.05 -9.31 19.76
N ALA A 218 10.43 -9.96 20.86
CA ALA A 218 9.96 -11.30 21.20
C ALA A 218 8.44 -11.39 21.37
N ASN A 219 7.76 -10.27 21.62
CA ASN A 219 6.32 -10.22 21.86
C ASN A 219 5.52 -9.92 20.59
N TRP A 220 6.18 -9.53 19.50
CA TRP A 220 5.48 -9.28 18.25
C TRP A 220 5.02 -10.59 17.62
N ASN A 221 3.73 -10.66 17.31
CA ASN A 221 3.11 -11.74 16.57
C ASN A 221 2.28 -11.13 15.44
N PRO A 222 2.45 -11.59 14.19
CA PRO A 222 1.63 -11.13 13.10
C PRO A 222 0.17 -11.52 13.30
N LYS A 223 -0.75 -10.70 12.82
CA LYS A 223 -2.19 -10.98 12.79
C LYS A 223 -2.65 -10.98 11.35
N GLU A 224 -3.18 -12.10 10.87
CA GLU A 224 -3.67 -12.22 9.48
C GLU A 224 -2.62 -11.78 8.43
N ARG A 225 -2.90 -10.72 7.67
CA ARG A 225 -1.97 -10.08 6.71
C ARG A 225 -1.15 -8.95 7.32
N GLY A 226 -1.35 -8.67 8.60
CA GLY A 226 -0.76 -7.57 9.34
C GLY A 226 0.76 -7.66 9.38
N PHE A 227 1.40 -6.64 8.84
CA PHE A 227 2.82 -6.38 9.01
C PHE A 227 3.09 -5.70 10.35
N PRO A 228 4.35 -5.66 10.81
CA PRO A 228 4.71 -4.75 11.87
C PRO A 228 4.27 -3.33 11.50
N PRO A 229 3.65 -2.60 12.42
CA PRO A 229 3.26 -1.22 12.15
C PRO A 229 4.49 -0.40 11.78
N GLN A 230 4.38 0.40 10.72
CA GLN A 230 5.40 1.38 10.40
C GLN A 230 5.62 2.31 11.62
N ALA A 231 6.80 2.92 11.73
CA ALA A 231 7.14 3.73 12.90
C ALA A 231 6.09 4.84 13.17
N TYR A 232 5.54 5.46 12.13
CA TYR A 232 4.43 6.42 12.28
C TYR A 232 3.09 5.74 12.59
N SER A 233 2.83 4.53 12.06
CA SER A 233 1.60 3.78 12.35
C SER A 233 1.51 3.41 13.83
N ASN A 234 2.64 3.13 14.48
CA ASN A 234 2.67 2.91 15.93
C ASN A 234 2.15 4.11 16.73
N TYR A 235 2.42 5.33 16.27
CA TYR A 235 1.89 6.54 16.90
C TYR A 235 0.36 6.61 16.71
N LEU A 236 -0.11 6.36 15.49
CA LEU A 236 -1.54 6.37 15.16
C LEU A 236 -2.31 5.23 15.86
N LEU A 237 -1.70 4.06 16.08
CA LEU A 237 -2.32 2.92 16.76
C LEU A 237 -2.44 3.17 18.26
N LYS A 238 -1.38 3.70 18.87
CA LYS A 238 -1.42 4.13 20.28
C LYS A 238 -2.45 5.24 20.48
N TRP A 239 -2.52 6.17 19.53
CA TRP A 239 -3.54 7.20 19.52
C TRP A 239 -4.94 6.60 19.37
N SER A 240 -5.18 5.68 18.44
CA SER A 240 -6.52 5.13 18.16
C SER A 240 -7.10 4.31 19.32
N GLN A 241 -6.24 3.68 20.13
CA GLN A 241 -6.66 2.95 21.34
C GLN A 241 -7.28 3.84 22.41
N LYS A 242 -6.78 5.08 22.55
CA LYS A 242 -7.27 6.03 23.57
C LYS A 242 -8.12 7.15 22.99
N ARG A 243 -7.94 7.44 21.70
CA ARG A 243 -8.47 8.58 20.96
C ARG A 243 -8.30 9.91 21.70
N GLU A 244 -7.21 10.05 22.46
CA GLU A 244 -6.90 11.29 23.18
C GLU A 244 -6.76 12.44 22.16
N PRO A 245 -7.45 13.58 22.35
CA PRO A 245 -7.32 14.71 21.42
C PRO A 245 -5.85 15.09 21.25
N LEU A 246 -5.35 15.05 20.00
CA LEU A 246 -4.00 15.50 19.71
C LEU A 246 -3.96 17.01 19.94
N LYS A 247 -3.03 17.48 20.78
CA LYS A 247 -2.73 18.91 20.87
C LYS A 247 -2.28 19.36 19.48
N PRO A 248 -3.01 20.26 18.82
CA PRO A 248 -2.65 20.65 17.47
C PRO A 248 -1.30 21.36 17.46
N LEU A 249 -0.57 21.19 16.36
CA LEU A 249 0.75 21.79 16.16
C LEU A 249 0.72 23.33 16.21
N ILE A 250 -0.45 23.89 15.95
CA ILE A 250 -0.78 25.31 16.10
C ILE A 250 -1.84 25.42 17.20
N GLU A 251 -1.77 26.45 18.03
CA GLU A 251 -2.86 26.73 18.97
C GLU A 251 -4.17 26.85 18.17
N ILE A 252 -5.17 26.04 18.53
CA ILE A 252 -6.53 26.23 18.01
C ILE A 252 -6.92 27.62 18.48
N ASN A 253 -6.84 28.59 17.58
CA ASN A 253 -7.63 29.79 17.74
C ASN A 253 -9.08 29.31 17.86
N LYS A 254 -9.78 29.69 18.95
CA LYS A 254 -11.11 29.19 19.31
C LYS A 254 -12.16 29.44 18.21
N GLU A 255 -11.84 30.29 17.25
CA GLU A 255 -12.49 30.30 15.95
C GLU A 255 -11.98 29.12 15.13
N ILE A 256 -12.67 27.98 15.25
CA ILE A 256 -12.57 26.90 14.26
C ILE A 256 -12.81 27.56 12.91
N ARG A 257 -11.73 27.83 12.16
CA ARG A 257 -11.85 28.32 10.79
C ARG A 257 -12.63 27.24 10.05
N SER A 258 -13.78 27.60 9.51
CA SER A 258 -14.45 26.73 8.54
C SER A 258 -13.39 26.30 7.52
N ILE A 259 -13.36 25.01 7.19
CA ILE A 259 -12.52 24.53 6.09
C ILE A 259 -12.87 25.41 4.89
N PRO A 260 -11.91 26.16 4.32
CA PRO A 260 -12.22 26.99 3.16
C PRO A 260 -12.95 26.16 2.13
N GLN A 261 -13.97 26.70 1.47
CA GLN A 261 -14.73 25.92 0.47
C GLN A 261 -13.80 25.32 -0.61
N ALA A 262 -12.69 25.99 -0.90
CA ALA A 262 -11.64 25.52 -1.82
C ALA A 262 -10.90 24.25 -1.33
N TRP A 263 -10.98 23.93 -0.04
CA TRP A 263 -10.34 22.76 0.60
C TRP A 263 -11.36 21.68 0.98
N ALA A 264 -12.66 21.96 0.85
CA ALA A 264 -13.68 20.94 0.97
C ALA A 264 -13.54 19.95 -0.19
N LEU A 265 -13.58 18.65 0.10
CA LEU A 265 -13.61 17.65 -0.96
C LEU A 265 -14.85 17.88 -1.83
N PRO A 266 -14.70 18.01 -3.16
CA PRO A 266 -15.85 18.15 -4.04
C PRO A 266 -16.75 16.92 -3.89
N LYS A 267 -18.05 17.17 -3.77
CA LYS A 267 -19.05 16.09 -3.68
C LYS A 267 -19.29 15.52 -5.07
N THR A 268 -19.22 14.21 -5.21
CA THR A 268 -19.58 13.51 -6.45
C THR A 268 -21.05 13.11 -6.36
N ALA A 269 -21.86 13.56 -7.33
CA ALA A 269 -23.32 13.39 -7.29
C ALA A 269 -23.97 13.88 -5.96
N GLY A 270 -23.39 14.91 -5.33
CA GLY A 270 -23.86 15.46 -4.05
C GLY A 270 -23.50 14.64 -2.81
N ARG A 271 -22.58 13.66 -2.91
CA ARG A 271 -22.17 12.78 -1.79
C ARG A 271 -20.65 12.69 -1.66
N ASP A 272 -20.19 12.24 -0.49
CA ASP A 272 -18.86 11.65 -0.36
C ASP A 272 -18.86 10.32 -1.12
N PHE A 273 -17.89 10.12 -2.00
CA PHE A 273 -17.90 9.00 -2.94
C PHE A 273 -16.73 8.06 -2.67
N TRP A 274 -17.08 6.79 -2.42
CA TRP A 274 -16.16 5.67 -2.30
C TRP A 274 -16.68 4.59 -3.25
N TYR A 275 -15.87 4.10 -4.18
CA TYR A 275 -16.31 2.95 -4.99
C TYR A 275 -15.61 1.68 -4.49
N PHE A 276 -16.38 0.61 -4.40
CA PHE A 276 -15.87 -0.73 -4.14
C PHE A 276 -16.09 -1.54 -5.42
N GLY A 277 -15.11 -2.34 -5.81
CA GLY A 277 -15.18 -3.06 -7.08
C GLY A 277 -16.30 -4.11 -7.09
N ALA A 278 -17.37 -3.83 -7.83
CA ALA A 278 -18.49 -4.74 -8.07
C ALA A 278 -18.56 -5.06 -9.58
N THR A 279 -18.32 -6.28 -10.07
CA THR A 279 -18.60 -6.65 -11.47
C THR A 279 -18.98 -8.13 -11.65
N GLU A 280 -20.27 -8.45 -11.50
CA GLU A 280 -21.07 -9.36 -12.34
C GLU A 280 -22.55 -9.22 -11.92
N ILE A 281 -23.51 -9.49 -12.81
CA ILE A 281 -24.91 -9.66 -12.39
C ILE A 281 -25.12 -11.16 -12.28
N VAL A 282 -25.21 -11.67 -11.05
CA VAL A 282 -25.66 -13.05 -10.85
C VAL A 282 -27.07 -13.15 -11.42
N SER A 283 -27.27 -14.03 -12.41
CA SER A 283 -28.58 -14.25 -13.03
C SER A 283 -29.64 -14.52 -11.95
N GLY A 284 -30.73 -13.74 -11.96
CA GLY A 284 -31.79 -13.81 -10.95
C GLY A 284 -31.57 -12.98 -9.67
N TYR A 285 -30.44 -12.30 -9.53
CA TYR A 285 -30.20 -11.35 -8.43
C TYR A 285 -30.42 -9.91 -8.92
N PRO A 286 -31.17 -9.07 -8.18
CA PRO A 286 -31.53 -7.74 -8.68
C PRO A 286 -30.41 -6.69 -8.54
N PHE A 287 -29.30 -6.98 -7.84
CA PHE A 287 -28.15 -6.08 -7.73
C PHE A 287 -26.90 -6.66 -8.42
N PRO A 288 -25.96 -5.82 -8.86
CA PRO A 288 -24.66 -6.29 -9.34
C PRO A 288 -23.71 -6.61 -8.19
N ILE A 289 -23.08 -7.77 -8.18
CA ILE A 289 -22.05 -8.14 -7.20
C ILE A 289 -20.83 -8.62 -7.99
N ASN A 290 -19.61 -8.20 -7.64
CA ASN A 290 -18.44 -8.92 -8.13
C ASN A 290 -18.41 -10.28 -7.45
N ILE A 291 -19.00 -11.27 -8.10
CA ILE A 291 -18.74 -12.67 -7.84
C ILE A 291 -18.44 -13.21 -9.20
N ARG A 292 -17.17 -13.48 -9.48
CA ARG A 292 -16.72 -14.11 -10.73
C ARG A 292 -16.85 -15.61 -10.57
N PRO A 293 -17.94 -16.29 -11.00
CA PRO A 293 -18.19 -17.70 -10.69
C PRO A 293 -17.18 -18.64 -11.36
N GLU A 294 -16.41 -18.14 -12.32
CA GLU A 294 -15.29 -18.83 -12.95
C GLU A 294 -14.00 -18.80 -12.11
N LEU A 295 -13.87 -17.81 -11.21
CA LEU A 295 -12.74 -17.67 -10.27
C LEU A 295 -13.14 -18.01 -8.83
N GLU A 296 -14.41 -17.89 -8.51
CA GLU A 296 -15.02 -18.16 -7.21
C GLU A 296 -15.98 -19.33 -7.36
N ASN A 297 -16.02 -20.22 -6.37
CA ASN A 297 -16.92 -21.38 -6.39
C ASN A 297 -18.35 -20.96 -6.83
N PRO A 298 -18.91 -21.54 -7.91
CA PRO A 298 -20.26 -21.24 -8.38
C PRO A 298 -21.33 -21.35 -7.28
N ASN A 299 -21.06 -22.11 -6.22
CA ASN A 299 -21.90 -22.24 -5.05
C ASN A 299 -21.91 -20.98 -4.17
N SER A 300 -20.84 -20.18 -4.13
CA SER A 300 -20.79 -18.91 -3.39
C SER A 300 -21.69 -17.85 -4.03
N ALA A 301 -21.70 -17.76 -5.36
CA ALA A 301 -22.63 -16.89 -6.10
C ALA A 301 -24.08 -17.22 -5.78
N LYS A 302 -24.42 -18.52 -5.86
CA LYS A 302 -25.75 -19.03 -5.53
C LYS A 302 -26.12 -18.80 -4.06
N ALA A 303 -25.19 -19.03 -3.14
CA ALA A 303 -25.42 -18.82 -1.70
C ALA A 303 -25.66 -17.34 -1.36
N PHE A 304 -24.91 -16.43 -1.98
CA PHE A 304 -25.13 -14.99 -1.82
C PHE A 304 -26.50 -14.58 -2.37
N ALA A 305 -26.82 -15.01 -3.60
CA ALA A 305 -28.11 -14.73 -4.22
C ALA A 305 -29.28 -15.33 -3.42
N ALA A 306 -29.13 -16.54 -2.88
CA ALA A 306 -30.12 -17.17 -2.00
C ALA A 306 -30.31 -16.39 -0.69
N ARG A 307 -29.21 -15.91 -0.09
CA ARG A 307 -29.25 -15.19 1.20
C ARG A 307 -29.84 -13.79 1.08
N TYR A 308 -29.49 -13.05 0.02
CA TYR A 308 -29.84 -11.65 -0.10
C TYR A 308 -30.84 -11.37 -1.22
N GLY A 309 -31.21 -12.33 -2.06
CA GLY A 309 -32.03 -12.11 -3.26
C GLY A 309 -33.40 -11.52 -2.98
N ALA A 310 -34.03 -11.97 -1.89
CA ALA A 310 -35.33 -11.48 -1.45
C ALA A 310 -35.28 -10.09 -0.79
N ASN A 311 -34.14 -9.71 -0.19
CA ASN A 311 -33.93 -8.39 0.41
C ASN A 311 -32.50 -7.91 0.14
N PRO A 312 -32.24 -7.43 -1.08
CA PRO A 312 -30.86 -7.21 -1.48
C PRO A 312 -30.29 -5.93 -0.84
N GLN A 313 -31.14 -5.02 -0.36
CA GLN A 313 -30.74 -3.87 0.46
C GLN A 313 -30.19 -4.28 1.84
N SER A 314 -30.42 -5.52 2.28
CA SER A 314 -29.82 -6.04 3.52
C SER A 314 -28.37 -6.54 3.35
N ALA A 315 -27.87 -6.62 2.12
CA ALA A 315 -26.47 -6.96 1.88
C ALA A 315 -25.57 -5.77 2.33
N PRO A 316 -24.59 -6.00 3.23
CA PRO A 316 -23.83 -4.93 3.88
C PRO A 316 -23.15 -3.92 2.93
N ILE A 317 -22.72 -4.38 1.75
CA ILE A 317 -22.02 -3.52 0.77
C ILE A 317 -22.98 -2.57 0.05
N PHE A 318 -24.23 -2.98 -0.21
CA PHE A 318 -25.21 -2.21 -0.98
C PHE A 318 -26.10 -1.32 -0.12
N SER A 319 -26.25 -1.66 1.17
CA SER A 319 -26.96 -0.83 2.15
C SER A 319 -26.23 0.49 2.40
N TYR A 320 -24.91 0.55 2.17
CA TYR A 320 -24.13 1.74 2.45
C TYR A 320 -24.34 2.82 1.37
N PRO A 321 -24.70 4.07 1.74
CA PRO A 321 -25.04 5.11 0.78
C PRO A 321 -23.85 5.71 0.02
N ILE A 322 -22.62 5.43 0.47
CA ILE A 322 -21.37 5.95 -0.12
C ILE A 322 -20.79 5.05 -1.21
N THR A 323 -21.22 3.77 -1.28
CA THR A 323 -20.70 2.76 -2.22
C THR A 323 -21.13 3.06 -3.66
N GLY A 324 -20.15 3.34 -4.52
CA GLY A 324 -20.30 3.43 -5.97
C GLY A 324 -20.24 2.08 -6.67
N ILE A 325 -20.89 1.96 -7.84
CA ILE A 325 -20.88 0.75 -8.67
C ILE A 325 -19.70 0.81 -9.65
N GLN A 326 -19.04 -0.32 -9.87
CA GLN A 326 -18.04 -0.49 -10.91
C GLN A 326 -18.66 -1.20 -12.13
N ILE A 327 -18.35 -0.78 -13.35
CA ILE A 327 -18.84 -1.41 -14.58
C ILE A 327 -17.66 -1.58 -15.53
N HIS A 328 -17.48 -2.75 -16.14
CA HIS A 328 -16.41 -2.93 -17.11
C HIS A 328 -16.75 -2.20 -18.42
N ILE A 329 -15.78 -1.57 -19.08
CA ILE A 329 -16.05 -0.76 -20.29
C ILE A 329 -16.70 -1.52 -21.44
N SER A 330 -16.44 -2.83 -21.56
CA SER A 330 -17.10 -3.68 -22.56
C SER A 330 -18.62 -3.81 -22.37
N GLN A 331 -19.15 -3.43 -21.19
CA GLN A 331 -20.58 -3.48 -20.88
C GLN A 331 -21.34 -2.19 -21.22
N VAL A 332 -20.68 -1.18 -21.78
CA VAL A 332 -21.32 0.10 -22.14
C VAL A 332 -22.52 -0.09 -23.07
N SER A 333 -22.41 -0.96 -24.08
CA SER A 333 -23.53 -1.26 -25.00
C SER A 333 -24.75 -1.78 -24.28
N GLU A 334 -24.57 -2.72 -23.36
CA GLU A 334 -25.65 -3.29 -22.55
C GLU A 334 -26.22 -2.27 -21.58
N LEU A 335 -25.37 -1.48 -20.92
CA LEU A 335 -25.78 -0.45 -19.98
C LEU A 335 -26.63 0.64 -20.64
N LEU A 336 -26.37 0.95 -21.92
CA LEU A 336 -27.14 1.92 -22.68
C LEU A 336 -28.54 1.42 -23.08
N LYS A 337 -28.85 0.12 -22.99
CA LYS A 337 -30.20 -0.38 -23.30
C LYS A 337 -31.19 0.03 -22.20
N PRO A 338 -32.34 0.67 -22.51
CA PRO A 338 -33.32 1.07 -21.50
C PRO A 338 -33.83 -0.07 -20.61
N ALA A 339 -33.97 -1.28 -21.16
CA ALA A 339 -34.42 -2.46 -20.43
C ALA A 339 -33.34 -3.09 -19.53
N ASN A 340 -32.10 -2.60 -19.56
CA ASN A 340 -31.02 -3.17 -18.78
C ASN A 340 -31.29 -3.00 -17.26
N PRO A 341 -31.29 -4.09 -16.47
CA PRO A 341 -31.57 -4.02 -15.03
C PRO A 341 -30.59 -3.13 -14.25
N MET A 342 -29.30 -3.12 -14.61
CA MET A 342 -28.29 -2.25 -13.99
C MET A 342 -28.63 -0.78 -14.22
N ARG A 343 -28.98 -0.40 -15.46
CA ARG A 343 -29.39 0.96 -15.79
C ARG A 343 -30.58 1.39 -14.93
N GLN A 344 -31.61 0.57 -14.88
CA GLN A 344 -32.82 0.86 -14.08
C GLN A 344 -32.50 1.00 -12.60
N TYR A 345 -31.63 0.14 -12.07
CA TYR A 345 -31.18 0.20 -10.69
C TYR A 345 -30.45 1.52 -10.37
N ILE A 346 -29.46 1.90 -11.20
CA ILE A 346 -28.70 3.14 -11.05
C ILE A 346 -29.62 4.36 -11.02
N LEU A 347 -30.55 4.45 -11.97
CA LEU A 347 -31.44 5.60 -12.12
C LEU A 347 -32.49 5.70 -11.00
N THR A 348 -33.04 4.56 -10.59
CA THR A 348 -34.04 4.48 -9.51
C THR A 348 -33.43 4.84 -8.17
N ASN A 349 -32.23 4.31 -7.89
CA ASN A 349 -31.57 4.45 -6.58
C ASN A 349 -30.58 5.62 -6.51
N LYS A 350 -30.43 6.38 -7.61
CA LYS A 350 -29.46 7.48 -7.73
C LYS A 350 -28.05 7.05 -7.31
N ARG A 351 -27.63 5.88 -7.80
CA ARG A 351 -26.32 5.29 -7.43
C ARG A 351 -25.23 5.84 -8.34
N PRO A 352 -24.17 6.47 -7.79
CA PRO A 352 -23.03 6.86 -8.60
C PRO A 352 -22.27 5.61 -9.05
N PHE A 353 -21.66 5.68 -10.23
CA PHE A 353 -20.88 4.57 -10.79
C PHE A 353 -19.69 5.05 -11.61
N VAL A 354 -18.70 4.16 -11.73
CA VAL A 354 -17.51 4.31 -12.55
C VAL A 354 -17.46 3.23 -13.62
N ILE A 355 -16.86 3.55 -14.75
CA ILE A 355 -16.53 2.58 -15.80
C ILE A 355 -15.05 2.26 -15.72
N VAL A 356 -14.67 0.99 -15.61
CA VAL A 356 -13.25 0.60 -15.64
C VAL A 356 -12.79 0.51 -17.08
N GLY A 357 -11.84 1.38 -17.44
CA GLY A 357 -11.23 1.43 -18.76
C GLY A 357 -10.05 0.47 -18.95
N ASN A 358 -9.54 -0.15 -17.88
CA ASN A 358 -8.42 -1.10 -17.97
C ASN A 358 -8.78 -2.23 -18.97
N TYR A 359 -7.85 -2.55 -19.87
CA TYR A 359 -7.91 -3.75 -20.73
C TYR A 359 -9.13 -3.85 -21.66
N GLY A 360 -9.83 -2.75 -21.93
CA GLY A 360 -11.05 -2.78 -22.73
C GLY A 360 -11.29 -1.55 -23.60
N SER A 361 -12.37 -1.62 -24.37
CA SER A 361 -12.84 -0.61 -25.30
C SER A 361 -14.34 -0.40 -25.10
N ALA A 362 -14.83 0.82 -25.34
CA ALA A 362 -16.25 1.15 -25.39
C ALA A 362 -16.93 0.64 -26.68
N GLY A 363 -16.17 0.04 -27.60
CA GLY A 363 -16.70 -0.68 -28.76
C GLY A 363 -17.14 0.20 -29.92
N LYS A 364 -16.73 1.47 -29.97
CA LYS A 364 -17.06 2.43 -31.05
C LYS A 364 -18.57 2.61 -31.27
N ILE A 365 -19.34 2.54 -30.19
CA ILE A 365 -20.79 2.73 -30.25
C ILE A 365 -21.09 4.21 -30.54
N PRO A 366 -21.80 4.55 -31.63
CA PRO A 366 -22.01 5.94 -32.04
C PRO A 366 -22.59 6.81 -30.92
N ASN A 367 -21.91 7.92 -30.62
CA ASN A 367 -22.30 8.88 -29.57
C ASN A 367 -22.48 8.28 -28.17
N SER A 368 -21.85 7.14 -27.87
CA SER A 368 -22.05 6.44 -26.59
C SER A 368 -21.63 7.27 -25.38
N TYR A 369 -20.68 8.19 -25.53
CA TYR A 369 -20.30 9.12 -24.46
C TYR A 369 -21.47 10.06 -24.12
N GLN A 370 -22.02 10.74 -25.14
CA GLN A 370 -23.16 11.65 -24.95
C GLN A 370 -24.39 10.89 -24.47
N GLN A 371 -24.61 9.67 -24.95
CA GLN A 371 -25.72 8.83 -24.49
C GLN A 371 -25.58 8.48 -23.00
N LEU A 372 -24.38 8.18 -22.52
CA LEU A 372 -24.14 7.96 -21.08
C LEU A 372 -24.38 9.25 -20.28
N GLU A 373 -23.85 10.38 -20.74
CA GLU A 373 -24.07 11.67 -20.07
C GLU A 373 -25.55 12.03 -20.02
N GLN A 374 -26.29 11.86 -21.11
CA GLN A 374 -27.72 12.13 -21.17
C GLN A 374 -28.52 11.18 -20.29
N ALA A 375 -28.17 9.88 -20.28
CA ALA A 375 -28.90 8.89 -19.52
C ALA A 375 -28.66 9.01 -18.01
N PHE A 376 -27.41 9.28 -17.60
CA PHE A 376 -26.99 9.16 -16.20
C PHE A 376 -26.55 10.49 -15.56
N GLY A 377 -26.17 11.49 -16.35
CA GLY A 377 -25.69 12.79 -15.87
C GLY A 377 -24.57 12.64 -14.84
N ASN A 378 -24.76 13.27 -13.68
CA ASN A 378 -23.78 13.23 -12.58
C ASN A 378 -23.68 11.87 -11.87
N LEU A 379 -24.56 10.90 -12.15
CA LEU A 379 -24.42 9.54 -11.62
C LEU A 379 -23.25 8.80 -12.28
N TRP A 380 -22.93 9.12 -13.54
CA TRP A 380 -21.71 8.64 -14.17
C TRP A 380 -20.53 9.51 -13.74
N VAL A 381 -19.74 8.98 -12.81
CA VAL A 381 -18.61 9.71 -12.21
C VAL A 381 -17.46 9.85 -13.20
N GLY A 382 -17.19 8.80 -13.96
CA GLY A 382 -16.14 8.79 -14.96
C GLY A 382 -15.67 7.41 -15.36
N ILE A 383 -14.56 7.39 -16.09
CA ILE A 383 -13.81 6.24 -16.54
C ILE A 383 -12.58 6.13 -15.65
N ILE A 384 -12.48 5.07 -14.88
CA ILE A 384 -11.31 4.81 -14.05
C ILE A 384 -10.28 3.95 -14.78
N SER A 385 -9.02 4.37 -14.68
CA SER A 385 -7.88 3.62 -15.18
C SER A 385 -6.86 3.42 -14.05
N GLY A 386 -6.69 2.17 -13.63
CA GLY A 386 -5.85 1.77 -12.50
C GLY A 386 -4.40 1.59 -12.93
N GLU A 387 -4.09 0.51 -13.64
CA GLU A 387 -2.70 0.08 -13.84
C GLU A 387 -1.94 0.86 -14.92
N ASN A 388 -2.64 1.40 -15.92
CA ASN A 388 -2.10 2.21 -17.01
C ASN A 388 -3.08 3.34 -17.34
N SER A 389 -2.71 4.23 -18.26
CA SER A 389 -3.69 5.11 -18.89
C SER A 389 -4.71 4.30 -19.70
N TYR A 390 -5.93 4.81 -19.78
CA TYR A 390 -6.96 4.25 -20.65
C TYR A 390 -6.44 4.18 -22.10
N LEU A 391 -6.62 3.04 -22.77
CA LEU A 391 -6.08 2.76 -24.11
C LEU A 391 -4.55 2.91 -24.25
N ASN A 392 -3.80 2.84 -23.13
CA ASN A 392 -2.35 3.06 -23.07
C ASN A 392 -1.91 4.43 -23.65
N ILE A 393 -2.76 5.45 -23.53
CA ILE A 393 -2.44 6.78 -24.04
C ILE A 393 -1.35 7.44 -23.16
N PRO A 394 -0.20 7.87 -23.70
CA PRO A 394 0.90 8.35 -22.88
C PRO A 394 0.55 9.62 -22.07
N PHE A 395 1.16 9.76 -20.89
CA PHE A 395 1.15 10.98 -20.07
C PHE A 395 2.36 11.89 -20.30
N SER A 396 3.38 11.40 -21.00
CA SER A 396 4.59 12.12 -21.36
C SER A 396 5.05 11.70 -22.77
N PRO A 397 5.83 12.53 -23.49
CA PRO A 397 6.46 12.10 -24.74
C PRO A 397 7.55 11.07 -24.44
N GLU A 398 7.82 10.21 -25.43
CA GLU A 398 8.73 9.06 -25.31
C GLU A 398 10.19 9.43 -24.97
N ASN A 399 10.60 10.69 -25.15
CA ASN A 399 12.01 11.12 -25.06
C ASN A 399 12.21 12.47 -24.34
N ILE A 400 11.61 12.72 -23.16
CA ILE A 400 12.02 13.91 -22.36
C ILE A 400 13.35 13.61 -21.67
N PRO A 401 14.42 14.39 -21.89
CA PRO A 401 15.63 14.31 -21.09
C PRO A 401 15.30 14.64 -19.63
N VAL A 402 15.71 13.78 -18.70
CA VAL A 402 15.58 14.08 -17.26
C VAL A 402 16.42 15.33 -16.97
N GLY A 403 15.78 16.41 -16.51
CA GLY A 403 16.42 17.71 -16.29
C GLY A 403 15.54 18.65 -15.45
N VAL A 404 16.07 19.84 -15.16
CA VAL A 404 15.39 20.85 -14.32
C VAL A 404 14.02 21.28 -14.85
N ASP A 405 13.83 21.21 -16.18
CA ASP A 405 12.59 21.59 -16.86
C ASP A 405 11.68 20.38 -17.16
N PHE A 406 12.00 19.18 -16.67
CA PHE A 406 11.24 17.95 -16.96
C PHE A 406 9.75 18.09 -16.63
N LYS A 407 9.43 18.71 -15.49
CA LYS A 407 8.05 18.95 -15.08
C LYS A 407 7.34 19.85 -16.10
N ASP A 408 7.89 21.02 -16.38
CA ASP A 408 7.26 22.01 -17.25
C ASP A 408 7.12 21.50 -18.69
N ALA A 409 8.15 20.84 -19.23
CA ALA A 409 8.11 20.19 -20.54
C ALA A 409 7.00 19.13 -20.62
N ASN A 410 6.81 18.35 -19.55
CA ASN A 410 5.75 17.35 -19.50
C ASN A 410 4.35 17.98 -19.39
N TYR A 411 4.19 19.04 -18.59
CA TYR A 411 2.94 19.82 -18.54
C TYR A 411 2.57 20.40 -19.90
N GLN A 412 3.52 21.06 -20.57
CA GLN A 412 3.30 21.65 -21.88
C GLN A 412 2.95 20.60 -22.92
N TRP A 413 3.65 19.46 -22.92
CA TRP A 413 3.31 18.37 -23.82
C TRP A 413 1.90 17.85 -23.57
N LEU A 414 1.51 17.57 -22.32
CA LEU A 414 0.20 17.01 -22.00
C LEU A 414 -0.93 17.98 -22.40
N LEU A 415 -0.76 19.27 -22.11
CA LEU A 415 -1.76 20.30 -22.42
C LEU A 415 -1.89 20.62 -23.91
N THR A 416 -0.88 20.26 -24.72
CA THR A 416 -0.87 20.48 -26.17
C THR A 416 -1.04 19.15 -26.93
N ASN A 417 0.07 18.49 -27.25
CA ASN A 417 0.13 17.27 -28.06
C ASN A 417 -0.58 16.09 -27.38
N GLY A 418 -0.41 15.93 -26.07
CA GLY A 418 -1.05 14.89 -25.28
C GLY A 418 -2.57 15.00 -25.36
N LYS A 419 -3.13 16.19 -25.12
CA LYS A 419 -4.58 16.44 -25.18
C LYS A 419 -5.17 16.07 -26.54
N SER A 420 -4.52 16.44 -27.64
CA SER A 420 -4.99 16.07 -28.98
C SER A 420 -4.98 14.55 -29.19
N LYS A 421 -3.92 13.87 -28.77
CA LYS A 421 -3.81 12.40 -28.86
C LYS A 421 -4.87 11.69 -28.02
N TRP A 422 -5.06 12.14 -26.78
CA TRP A 422 -6.11 11.67 -25.88
C TRP A 422 -7.50 11.86 -26.50
N GLN A 423 -7.79 13.05 -27.01
CA GLN A 423 -9.05 13.36 -27.65
C GLN A 423 -9.31 12.48 -28.87
N GLN A 424 -8.32 12.31 -29.76
CA GLN A 424 -8.46 11.44 -30.93
C GLN A 424 -8.78 10.00 -30.54
N MET A 425 -8.01 9.43 -29.60
CA MET A 425 -8.15 8.03 -29.21
C MET A 425 -9.47 7.76 -28.48
N ILE A 426 -9.85 8.63 -27.55
CA ILE A 426 -11.12 8.48 -26.82
C ILE A 426 -12.31 8.76 -27.75
N ASN A 427 -12.26 9.80 -28.60
CA ASN A 427 -13.32 10.06 -29.56
C ASN A 427 -13.54 8.88 -30.50
N SER A 428 -12.45 8.26 -30.95
CA SER A 428 -12.51 7.05 -31.78
C SER A 428 -13.15 5.89 -31.02
N ASP A 429 -12.70 5.62 -29.78
CA ASP A 429 -13.19 4.47 -29.00
C ASP A 429 -14.66 4.59 -28.61
N TRP A 430 -15.10 5.81 -28.28
CA TRP A 430 -16.49 6.11 -27.93
C TRP A 430 -17.35 6.51 -29.13
N ALA A 431 -16.77 6.59 -30.33
CA ALA A 431 -17.39 7.16 -31.53
C ALA A 431 -18.18 8.44 -31.22
N SER A 432 -17.57 9.34 -30.45
CA SER A 432 -18.21 10.49 -29.80
C SER A 432 -17.30 11.72 -29.89
N THR A 433 -17.86 12.92 -30.05
CA THR A 433 -17.05 14.16 -29.95
C THR A 433 -16.94 14.59 -28.50
N ILE A 434 -15.76 14.43 -27.89
CA ILE A 434 -15.52 14.76 -26.49
C ILE A 434 -14.64 16.03 -26.43
N PRO A 435 -15.16 17.19 -26.00
CA PRO A 435 -14.42 18.45 -25.98
C PRO A 435 -13.21 18.43 -25.03
N ASN A 436 -13.36 17.79 -23.87
CA ASN A 436 -12.28 17.59 -22.91
C ASN A 436 -12.10 16.10 -22.59
N PRO A 437 -11.07 15.43 -23.15
CA PRO A 437 -10.86 13.99 -22.91
C PRO A 437 -10.55 13.65 -21.45
N PHE A 438 -10.18 14.64 -20.64
CA PHE A 438 -9.81 14.44 -19.24
C PHE A 438 -10.98 14.57 -18.28
N GLU A 439 -12.08 15.20 -18.69
CA GLU A 439 -13.19 15.59 -17.80
C GLU A 439 -13.74 14.43 -16.97
N LYS A 440 -13.93 13.29 -17.63
CA LYS A 440 -14.44 12.05 -17.02
C LYS A 440 -13.34 11.05 -16.73
N MET A 441 -12.06 11.37 -16.95
CA MET A 441 -10.98 10.44 -16.63
C MET A 441 -10.68 10.49 -15.14
N ILE A 442 -10.81 9.35 -14.48
CA ILE A 442 -10.45 9.16 -13.07
C ILE A 442 -9.13 8.41 -13.09
N LEU A 443 -8.04 9.12 -12.86
CA LEU A 443 -6.79 8.42 -12.54
C LEU A 443 -6.91 7.84 -11.14
N ALA A 444 -6.66 6.55 -11.02
CA ALA A 444 -6.47 5.95 -9.72
C ALA A 444 -5.01 6.17 -9.28
N LEU A 445 -4.76 6.44 -7.99
CA LEU A 445 -3.40 6.43 -7.40
C LEU A 445 -2.74 5.03 -7.47
N SER A 446 -2.56 4.50 -8.67
CA SER A 446 -1.66 3.40 -8.93
C SER A 446 -0.25 3.93 -9.08
N VAL A 447 0.72 3.00 -9.07
CA VAL A 447 2.15 3.29 -9.16
C VAL A 447 2.50 4.12 -10.41
N GLY A 448 1.76 3.95 -11.52
CA GLY A 448 2.09 4.57 -12.81
C GLY A 448 1.51 5.97 -13.05
N THR A 449 0.35 6.31 -12.47
CA THR A 449 -0.35 7.55 -12.84
C THR A 449 -0.32 8.64 -11.77
N SER A 450 0.08 8.28 -10.53
CA SER A 450 0.19 9.20 -9.38
C SER A 450 1.00 10.48 -9.66
N PRO A 451 2.15 10.44 -10.39
CA PRO A 451 2.92 11.66 -10.68
C PRO A 451 2.19 12.68 -11.57
N HIS A 452 1.16 12.26 -12.31
CA HIS A 452 0.46 13.07 -13.31
C HIS A 452 -0.85 13.68 -12.80
N ILE A 453 -1.21 13.43 -11.55
CA ILE A 453 -2.53 13.81 -10.99
C ILE A 453 -2.80 15.32 -11.07
N HIS A 454 -1.78 16.13 -10.76
CA HIS A 454 -1.87 17.59 -10.79
C HIS A 454 -2.06 18.11 -12.22
N GLN A 455 -1.33 17.54 -13.19
CA GLN A 455 -1.42 17.91 -14.60
C GLN A 455 -2.83 17.70 -15.14
N LEU A 456 -3.48 16.60 -14.76
CA LEU A 456 -4.80 16.25 -15.27
C LEU A 456 -5.92 17.00 -14.57
N ALA A 457 -5.77 17.28 -13.27
CA ALA A 457 -6.66 18.20 -12.57
C ALA A 457 -6.67 19.58 -13.25
N GLU A 458 -5.49 20.14 -13.55
CA GLU A 458 -5.36 21.40 -14.30
C GLU A 458 -5.88 21.30 -15.74
N SER A 459 -5.78 20.12 -16.36
CA SER A 459 -6.35 19.84 -17.69
C SER A 459 -7.87 19.65 -17.68
N GLY A 460 -8.52 19.74 -16.51
CA GLY A 460 -9.96 19.74 -16.35
C GLY A 460 -10.58 18.40 -15.95
N ALA A 461 -9.81 17.45 -15.41
CA ALA A 461 -10.36 16.27 -14.76
C ALA A 461 -11.22 16.68 -13.56
N LYS A 462 -12.47 16.18 -13.51
CA LYS A 462 -13.43 16.55 -12.44
C LYS A 462 -13.30 15.69 -11.19
N THR A 463 -12.74 14.49 -11.33
CA THR A 463 -12.63 13.51 -10.25
C THR A 463 -11.23 12.92 -10.25
N LEU A 464 -10.60 12.88 -9.08
CA LEU A 464 -9.33 12.20 -8.86
C LEU A 464 -9.59 10.95 -8.01
N GLY A 465 -9.06 9.81 -8.43
CA GLY A 465 -9.22 8.54 -7.74
C GLY A 465 -7.97 8.18 -6.94
N ALA A 466 -8.15 7.39 -5.89
CA ALA A 466 -7.06 6.76 -5.16
C ALA A 466 -7.22 5.24 -5.21
N GLU A 467 -6.23 4.52 -5.77
CA GLU A 467 -6.32 3.06 -5.88
C GLU A 467 -5.88 2.38 -4.58
N SER A 468 -6.86 1.75 -3.93
CA SER A 468 -6.74 0.84 -2.80
C SER A 468 -6.31 1.44 -1.45
N ALA A 469 -6.94 0.92 -0.39
CA ALA A 469 -6.44 1.00 0.98
C ALA A 469 -5.12 0.23 1.20
N GLY A 470 -4.62 -0.54 0.21
CA GLY A 470 -3.31 -1.19 0.28
C GLY A 470 -2.14 -0.25 -0.04
N ALA A 471 -2.38 0.77 -0.88
CA ALA A 471 -1.42 1.84 -1.15
C ALA A 471 -1.51 2.98 -0.12
N MET A 472 -2.59 3.02 0.67
CA MET A 472 -2.72 3.88 1.84
C MET A 472 -2.46 3.04 3.10
N PRO A 473 -1.25 3.06 3.67
CA PRO A 473 -0.76 2.08 4.65
C PRO A 473 -1.48 2.03 6.02
N TYR A 474 -2.69 2.60 6.15
CA TYR A 474 -3.41 2.69 7.41
C TYR A 474 -4.94 2.49 7.33
N PHE A 475 -5.55 2.39 6.14
CA PHE A 475 -7.00 2.16 6.06
C PHE A 475 -7.39 0.69 6.27
N GLN A 476 -6.48 -0.26 6.03
CA GLN A 476 -6.74 -1.70 6.16
C GLN A 476 -6.95 -2.20 7.60
N GLU A 477 -6.55 -1.46 8.63
CA GLU A 477 -6.71 -1.88 10.04
C GLU A 477 -7.87 -1.19 10.78
N GLN A 478 -8.59 -0.27 10.14
CA GLN A 478 -9.66 0.51 10.78
C GLN A 478 -11.09 0.07 10.43
N ALA A 479 -11.25 -0.74 9.38
CA ALA A 479 -12.51 -1.39 9.02
C ALA A 479 -12.53 -2.81 9.59
#